data_AF-A0A645EM08-F1
#
_entry.id   AF-A0A645EM08-F1
#
_cell.length_a   1.000
_cell.length_b   1.000
_cell.length_c   1.000
_cell.angle_alpha   90.00
_cell.angle_beta   90.00
_cell.angle_gamma   90.00
#
_symmetry.space_group_name_H-M   'P 1'
#
loop_
_entity.id
_entity.type
_entity.pdbx_description
1 polymer ?
#
loop_
_entity_poly.entity_id
_entity_poly.type
_entity_poly.pdbx_seq_one_letter_code
_entity_poly.pdbx_strand_id
1 'polypeptide(L)'
;MPALLRRSMDLGMMPLRHAPVTAIEKKGDHWLVSSGNEIRVECDYVINAAGAWAPQIGKLTGLEIPIEPRKGQLAITEQIPPIGETNVWTASYVASKIDPSLAPDMSSYAKSIGLGFSFTQTHDGNYLIGSTRESIGFDKATSQQAITNIMKQACSYFPILKSVNVIRTISGFRPASKDGLPIVGPVEHLPGYYICAGHEGDGVALAPITGKNLADQITSGSFEQCFNELSFSRFSA
;
A
#
# COMPACT_ATOMS: atom_id res chain seq x y z
N MET A 1 -10.50 7.75 1.37
CA MET A 1 -11.41 6.58 1.26
C MET A 1 -12.73 6.61 2.05
N PRO A 2 -13.10 7.62 2.89
CA PRO A 2 -14.42 7.61 3.54
C PRO A 2 -15.62 7.51 2.59
N ALA A 3 -15.50 8.07 1.38
CA ALA A 3 -16.54 8.01 0.36
C ALA A 3 -16.83 6.57 -0.12
N LEU A 4 -15.79 5.77 -0.38
CA LEU A 4 -15.95 4.36 -0.78
C LEU A 4 -16.63 3.55 0.33
N LEU A 5 -16.14 3.67 1.57
CA LEU A 5 -16.73 2.98 2.71
C LEU A 5 -18.20 3.37 2.91
N ARG A 6 -18.53 4.67 2.85
CA ARG A 6 -19.91 5.15 2.96
C ARG A 6 -20.79 4.55 1.86
N ARG A 7 -20.36 4.66 0.59
CA ARG A 7 -21.12 4.13 -0.54
C ARG A 7 -21.32 2.63 -0.44
N SER A 8 -20.31 1.87 -0.03
CA SER A 8 -20.44 0.42 0.16
C SER A 8 -21.43 0.07 1.28
N MET A 9 -21.45 0.82 2.38
CA MET A 9 -22.45 0.63 3.44
C MET A 9 -23.87 0.93 2.95
N ASP A 10 -24.06 1.99 2.16
CA ASP A 10 -25.37 2.32 1.56
C ASP A 10 -25.87 1.21 0.62
N LEU A 11 -24.96 0.38 0.09
CA LEU A 11 -25.25 -0.78 -0.75
C LEU A 11 -25.35 -2.10 0.05
N GLY A 12 -25.30 -2.04 1.38
CA GLY A 12 -25.48 -3.20 2.26
C GLY A 12 -24.19 -3.83 2.81
N MET A 13 -23.01 -3.27 2.54
CA MET A 13 -21.77 -3.76 3.16
C MET A 13 -21.79 -3.52 4.68
N MET A 14 -21.50 -4.56 5.46
CA MET A 14 -21.42 -4.48 6.92
C MET A 14 -19.96 -4.44 7.40
N PRO A 15 -19.40 -3.27 7.77
CA PRO A 15 -18.03 -3.20 8.25
C PRO A 15 -17.92 -3.66 9.70
N LEU A 16 -17.04 -4.62 9.95
CA LEU A 16 -16.64 -5.04 11.30
C LEU A 16 -15.30 -4.37 11.66
N ARG A 17 -15.33 -3.46 12.63
CA ARG A 17 -14.13 -2.74 13.11
C ARG A 17 -13.63 -3.36 14.40
N HIS A 18 -12.34 -3.15 14.71
CA HIS A 18 -11.68 -3.77 15.87
C HIS A 18 -11.79 -5.30 15.86
N ALA A 19 -11.88 -5.88 14.66
CA ALA A 19 -12.09 -7.30 14.42
C ALA A 19 -10.89 -7.90 13.65
N PRO A 20 -9.72 -8.04 14.28
CA PRO A 20 -8.57 -8.65 13.62
C PRO A 20 -8.88 -10.12 13.28
N VAL A 21 -8.69 -10.51 12.02
CA VAL A 21 -8.89 -11.90 11.60
C VAL A 21 -7.85 -12.79 12.27
N THR A 22 -8.32 -13.78 13.02
CA THR A 22 -7.48 -14.74 13.77
C THR A 22 -7.52 -16.15 13.19
N ALA A 23 -8.55 -16.50 12.41
CA ALA A 23 -8.65 -17.79 11.74
C ALA A 23 -9.47 -17.69 10.45
N ILE A 24 -9.12 -18.49 9.45
CA ILE A 24 -9.84 -18.68 8.19
C ILE A 24 -9.87 -20.17 7.91
N GLU A 25 -11.05 -20.77 7.91
CA GLU A 25 -11.21 -22.22 7.77
C GLU A 25 -12.15 -22.56 6.63
N LYS A 26 -11.78 -23.53 5.78
CA LYS A 26 -12.70 -24.08 4.77
C LYS A 26 -13.65 -25.06 5.45
N LYS A 27 -14.96 -24.89 5.28
CA LYS A 27 -16.02 -25.75 5.83
C LYS A 27 -16.84 -26.33 4.68
N GLY A 28 -16.35 -27.41 4.08
CA GLY A 28 -16.99 -27.98 2.88
C GLY A 28 -16.90 -27.02 1.69
N ASP A 29 -18.03 -26.47 1.28
CA ASP A 29 -18.17 -25.57 0.13
C ASP A 29 -17.94 -24.07 0.47
N HIS A 30 -18.08 -23.66 1.73
CA HIS A 30 -17.93 -22.27 2.18
C HIS A 30 -16.72 -22.08 3.11
N TRP A 31 -16.54 -20.85 3.59
CA TRP A 31 -15.48 -20.42 4.49
C TRP A 31 -16.07 -19.89 5.80
N LEU A 32 -15.36 -20.15 6.90
CA LEU A 32 -15.59 -19.55 8.20
C LEU A 32 -14.40 -18.63 8.54
N VAL A 33 -14.66 -17.34 8.67
CA VAL A 33 -13.69 -16.33 9.09
C VAL A 33 -13.98 -15.91 10.53
N SER A 34 -12.98 -15.97 11.39
CA SER A 34 -13.11 -15.63 12.81
C SER A 34 -12.24 -14.45 13.20
N SER A 35 -12.76 -13.62 14.10
CA SER A 35 -11.99 -12.61 14.84
C SER A 35 -12.15 -12.87 16.33
N GLY A 36 -11.16 -13.54 16.92
CA GLY A 36 -11.25 -14.10 18.26
C GLY A 36 -12.38 -15.14 18.36
N ASN A 37 -13.02 -15.20 19.52
CA ASN A 37 -14.15 -16.12 19.76
C ASN A 37 -15.52 -15.46 19.55
N GLU A 38 -15.56 -14.14 19.38
CA GLU A 38 -16.79 -13.34 19.42
C GLU A 38 -17.42 -13.14 18.04
N ILE A 39 -16.59 -13.02 17.00
CA ILE A 39 -17.04 -12.73 15.64
C ILE A 39 -16.74 -13.95 14.77
N ARG A 40 -17.79 -14.44 14.11
CA ARG A 40 -17.76 -15.53 13.14
C ARG A 40 -18.58 -15.14 11.93
N VAL A 41 -17.97 -15.23 10.74
CA VAL A 41 -18.62 -14.89 9.47
C VAL A 41 -18.47 -16.09 8.55
N GLU A 42 -19.61 -16.66 8.15
CA GLU A 42 -19.68 -17.67 7.09
C GLU A 42 -19.86 -16.97 5.75
N CYS A 43 -19.10 -17.39 4.73
CA CYS A 43 -19.11 -16.76 3.41
C CYS A 43 -18.61 -17.72 2.32
N ASP A 44 -19.07 -17.51 1.09
CA ASP A 44 -18.62 -18.31 -0.06
C ASP A 44 -17.22 -17.88 -0.55
N TYR A 45 -16.89 -16.61 -0.35
CA TYR A 45 -15.68 -15.97 -0.86
C TYR A 45 -14.92 -15.20 0.21
N VAL A 46 -13.59 -15.31 0.20
CA VAL A 46 -12.68 -14.56 1.07
C VAL A 46 -11.68 -13.79 0.20
N ILE A 47 -11.54 -12.49 0.45
CA ILE A 47 -10.56 -11.63 -0.24
C ILE A 47 -9.53 -11.12 0.77
N ASN A 48 -8.28 -11.55 0.63
CA ASN A 48 -7.17 -11.01 1.39
C ASN A 48 -6.68 -9.68 0.81
N ALA A 49 -7.25 -8.59 1.30
CA ALA A 49 -6.87 -7.21 0.96
C ALA A 49 -6.08 -6.50 2.10
N ALA A 50 -5.34 -7.25 2.91
CA ALA A 50 -4.70 -6.74 4.13
C ALA A 50 -3.39 -5.95 3.91
N GLY A 51 -3.12 -5.50 2.68
CA GLY A 51 -1.96 -4.68 2.35
C GLY A 51 -0.64 -5.33 2.81
N ALA A 52 0.16 -4.60 3.61
CA ALA A 52 1.43 -5.11 4.10
C ALA A 52 1.26 -6.31 5.05
N TRP A 53 0.07 -6.50 5.62
CA TRP A 53 -0.29 -7.63 6.48
C TRP A 53 -0.89 -8.82 5.71
N ALA A 54 -0.97 -8.76 4.38
CA ALA A 54 -1.46 -9.87 3.57
C ALA A 54 -0.73 -11.20 3.86
N PRO A 55 0.61 -11.25 4.06
CA PRO A 55 1.30 -12.50 4.43
C PRO A 55 0.80 -13.10 5.75
N GLN A 56 0.52 -12.28 6.76
CA GLN A 56 0.01 -12.73 8.05
C GLN A 56 -1.37 -13.38 7.91
N ILE A 57 -2.22 -12.81 7.07
CA ILE A 57 -3.53 -13.41 6.74
C ILE A 57 -3.36 -14.68 5.90
N GLY A 58 -2.46 -14.68 4.92
CA GLY A 58 -2.17 -15.85 4.09
C GLY A 58 -1.72 -17.06 4.89
N LYS A 59 -0.92 -16.86 5.96
CA LYS A 59 -0.50 -17.93 6.86
C LYS A 59 -1.68 -18.65 7.53
N LEU A 60 -2.81 -17.98 7.76
CA LEU A 60 -4.01 -18.60 8.34
C LEU A 60 -4.63 -19.67 7.41
N THR A 61 -4.33 -19.60 6.11
CA THR A 61 -4.74 -20.58 5.10
C THR A 61 -3.57 -21.38 4.53
N GLY A 62 -2.40 -21.35 5.19
CA GLY A 62 -1.20 -22.06 4.73
C GLY A 62 -0.45 -21.43 3.55
N LEU A 63 -0.78 -20.20 3.16
CA LEU A 63 -0.14 -19.50 2.04
C LEU A 63 1.10 -18.71 2.49
N GLU A 64 2.15 -18.78 1.68
CA GLU A 64 3.32 -17.90 1.77
C GLU A 64 3.22 -16.80 0.71
N ILE A 65 2.63 -15.67 1.07
CA ILE A 65 2.45 -14.54 0.15
C ILE A 65 3.73 -13.67 0.15
N PRO A 66 4.44 -13.50 -0.98
CA PRO A 66 5.73 -12.83 -1.05
C PRO A 66 5.60 -11.30 -1.08
N ILE A 67 5.00 -10.74 -0.02
CA ILE A 67 4.84 -9.30 0.21
C ILE A 67 5.61 -8.91 1.47
N GLU A 68 6.37 -7.82 1.39
CA GLU A 68 7.11 -7.26 2.51
C GLU A 68 6.67 -5.81 2.80
N PRO A 69 6.67 -5.37 4.07
CA PRO A 69 6.44 -3.98 4.41
C PRO A 69 7.64 -3.13 4.00
N ARG A 70 7.43 -2.20 3.06
CA ARG A 70 8.41 -1.17 2.72
C ARG A 70 8.02 0.15 3.36
N LYS A 71 8.72 0.52 4.41
CA LYS A 71 8.44 1.75 5.17
C LYS A 71 8.76 2.99 4.34
N GLY A 72 7.88 3.97 4.41
CA GLY A 72 8.11 5.31 3.88
C GLY A 72 7.78 6.38 4.91
N GLN A 73 8.71 7.30 5.12
CA GLN A 73 8.58 8.43 6.03
C GLN A 73 8.23 9.72 5.27
N LEU A 74 7.38 10.56 5.87
CA LEU A 74 6.97 11.87 5.35
C LEU A 74 7.11 12.95 6.43
N ALA A 75 7.47 14.16 6.00
CA ALA A 75 7.27 15.39 6.74
C ALA A 75 5.99 16.08 6.27
N ILE A 76 5.28 16.73 7.20
CA ILE A 76 4.05 17.47 6.93
C ILE A 76 4.22 18.90 7.43
N THR A 77 4.02 19.86 6.55
CA THR A 77 4.14 21.29 6.87
C THR A 77 2.89 21.82 7.57
N GLU A 78 2.99 23.00 8.17
CA GLU A 78 1.82 23.85 8.41
C GLU A 78 1.09 24.19 7.09
N GLN A 79 -0.10 24.77 7.20
CA GLN A 79 -0.87 25.20 6.03
C GLN A 79 -0.19 26.43 5.43
N ILE A 80 0.07 26.37 4.12
CA ILE A 80 0.68 27.48 3.37
C ILE A 80 -0.03 27.65 2.02
N PRO A 81 0.07 28.82 1.37
CA PRO A 81 -0.38 28.98 -0.01
C PRO A 81 0.30 27.99 -0.98
N PRO A 82 -0.35 27.64 -2.11
CA PRO A 82 0.24 26.75 -3.10
C PRO A 82 1.61 27.23 -3.61
N ILE A 83 2.58 26.33 -3.59
CA ILE A 83 3.88 26.44 -4.24
C ILE A 83 3.78 25.67 -5.56
N GLY A 84 3.42 26.38 -6.62
CA GLY A 84 3.17 25.80 -7.94
C GLY A 84 1.76 25.24 -8.12
N GLU A 85 1.47 24.75 -9.33
CA GLU A 85 0.14 24.28 -9.74
C GLU A 85 -0.05 22.77 -9.62
N THR A 86 1.05 22.01 -9.52
CA THR A 86 1.04 20.55 -9.63
C THR A 86 1.90 19.86 -8.58
N ASN A 87 1.69 18.56 -8.43
CA ASN A 87 2.56 17.71 -7.62
C ASN A 87 3.92 17.57 -8.28
N VAL A 88 4.98 17.50 -7.47
CA VAL A 88 6.35 17.37 -7.95
C VAL A 88 6.95 16.07 -7.45
N TRP A 89 7.55 15.31 -8.38
CA TRP A 89 8.35 14.13 -8.11
C TRP A 89 9.70 14.26 -8.81
N THR A 90 10.77 13.74 -8.20
CA THR A 90 12.04 13.65 -8.92
C THR A 90 12.00 12.51 -9.94
N ALA A 91 12.48 12.77 -11.16
CA ALA A 91 12.59 11.73 -12.19
C ALA A 91 13.43 10.54 -11.71
N SER A 92 14.49 10.80 -10.95
CA SER A 92 15.33 9.77 -10.33
C SER A 92 14.55 8.87 -9.37
N TYR A 93 13.56 9.41 -8.64
CA TYR A 93 12.68 8.60 -7.78
C TYR A 93 11.79 7.66 -8.58
N VAL A 94 11.30 8.09 -9.75
CA VAL A 94 10.49 7.25 -10.63
C VAL A 94 11.37 6.20 -11.30
N ALA A 95 12.51 6.61 -11.87
CA ALA A 95 13.43 5.73 -12.57
C ALA A 95 13.99 4.63 -11.67
N SER A 96 14.38 4.96 -10.42
CA SER A 96 14.95 3.98 -9.49
C SER A 96 13.95 2.91 -9.04
N LYS A 97 12.64 3.09 -9.25
CA LYS A 97 11.65 2.03 -9.03
C LYS A 97 11.72 0.96 -10.12
N ILE A 98 12.04 1.37 -11.35
CA ILE A 98 12.10 0.51 -12.53
C ILE A 98 13.47 -0.16 -12.61
N ASP A 99 14.53 0.63 -12.42
CA ASP A 99 15.92 0.15 -12.44
C ASP A 99 16.71 0.80 -11.30
N PRO A 100 17.04 0.05 -10.23
CA PRO A 100 17.83 0.54 -9.11
C PRO A 100 19.21 1.10 -9.50
N SER A 101 19.78 0.70 -10.65
CA SER A 101 21.06 1.23 -11.14
C SER A 101 20.97 2.70 -11.55
N LEU A 102 19.77 3.21 -11.85
CA LEU A 102 19.49 4.61 -12.15
C LEU A 102 19.32 5.49 -10.91
N ALA A 103 19.58 4.94 -9.71
CA ALA A 103 19.54 5.72 -8.48
C ALA A 103 20.55 6.88 -8.54
N PRO A 104 20.17 8.08 -8.09
CA PRO A 104 21.03 9.25 -8.19
C PRO A 104 22.23 9.11 -7.26
N ASP A 105 23.35 9.78 -7.61
CA ASP A 105 24.46 9.86 -6.69
C ASP A 105 24.08 10.72 -5.48
N MET A 106 24.23 10.12 -4.31
CA MET A 106 23.65 10.54 -3.04
C MET A 106 24.57 10.06 -1.92
N SER A 107 24.47 10.65 -0.73
CA SER A 107 25.19 10.17 0.44
C SER A 107 24.87 8.70 0.74
N SER A 108 25.80 7.97 1.35
CA SER A 108 25.62 6.56 1.74
C SER A 108 24.34 6.36 2.56
N TYR A 109 24.04 7.28 3.47
CA TYR A 109 22.82 7.27 4.27
C TYR A 109 21.55 7.50 3.43
N ALA A 110 21.55 8.48 2.53
CA ALA A 110 20.39 8.74 1.67
C ALA A 110 20.09 7.55 0.75
N LYS A 111 21.14 6.86 0.25
CA LYS A 111 21.02 5.60 -0.48
C LYS A 111 20.43 4.48 0.39
N SER A 112 20.91 4.32 1.64
CA SER A 112 20.45 3.23 2.52
C SER A 112 18.98 3.33 2.92
N ILE A 113 18.41 4.53 2.96
CA ILE A 113 16.98 4.75 3.26
C ILE A 113 16.10 4.87 2.01
N GLY A 114 16.67 4.69 0.82
CA GLY A 114 15.96 4.85 -0.46
C GLY A 114 15.29 6.21 -0.59
N LEU A 115 16.03 7.29 -0.30
CA LEU A 115 15.48 8.66 -0.30
C LEU A 115 14.98 9.04 -1.70
N GLY A 116 13.68 9.26 -1.79
CA GLY A 116 13.01 9.82 -2.96
C GLY A 116 12.35 11.16 -2.64
N PHE A 117 11.93 11.85 -3.70
CA PHE A 117 11.21 13.12 -3.55
C PHE A 117 9.82 13.07 -4.21
N SER A 118 8.83 13.43 -3.41
CA SER A 118 7.41 13.62 -3.70
C SER A 118 6.93 14.79 -2.87
N PHE A 119 6.25 15.72 -3.52
CA PHE A 119 5.77 16.95 -2.95
C PHE A 119 4.34 17.19 -3.42
N THR A 120 3.40 17.17 -2.49
CA THR A 120 1.97 17.22 -2.78
C THR A 120 1.27 18.04 -1.72
N GLN A 121 0.47 19.02 -2.15
CA GLN A 121 -0.38 19.76 -1.25
C GLN A 121 -1.66 18.98 -0.96
N THR A 122 -2.09 18.93 0.30
CA THR A 122 -3.42 18.49 0.68
C THR A 122 -4.44 19.58 0.35
N HIS A 123 -5.72 19.20 0.29
CA HIS A 123 -6.81 20.17 0.13
C HIS A 123 -6.81 21.26 1.22
N ASP A 124 -6.32 20.93 2.42
CA ASP A 124 -6.28 21.85 3.57
C ASP A 124 -5.04 22.76 3.57
N GLY A 125 -4.19 22.67 2.54
CA GLY A 125 -3.04 23.56 2.36
C GLY A 125 -1.72 23.08 2.98
N ASN A 126 -1.70 21.93 3.67
CA ASN A 126 -0.46 21.31 4.14
C ASN A 126 0.29 20.64 3.00
N TYR A 127 1.62 20.61 3.05
CA TYR A 127 2.42 19.80 2.13
C TYR A 127 2.83 18.49 2.76
N LEU A 128 2.61 17.39 2.03
CA LEU A 128 3.19 16.08 2.27
C LEU A 128 4.51 16.00 1.50
N ILE A 129 5.62 15.85 2.23
CA ILE A 129 6.96 15.88 1.68
C ILE A 129 7.67 14.57 2.05
N GLY A 130 8.16 13.84 1.06
CA GLY A 130 8.91 12.62 1.31
C GLY A 130 9.38 11.99 0.02
N SER A 131 9.72 10.71 -0.03
CA SER A 131 9.66 9.75 1.07
C SER A 131 10.84 8.79 1.03
N THR A 132 11.07 8.11 2.16
CA THR A 132 12.00 6.97 2.22
C THR A 132 11.37 5.68 1.67
N ARG A 133 12.22 4.68 1.44
CA ARG A 133 11.89 3.31 1.05
C ARG A 133 12.81 2.35 1.82
N GLU A 134 12.37 1.98 3.02
CA GLU A 134 13.18 1.20 3.97
C GLU A 134 12.62 -0.22 4.17
N SER A 135 13.47 -1.24 4.03
CA SER A 135 13.13 -2.64 4.27
C SER A 135 13.54 -3.06 5.67
N ILE A 136 12.81 -2.57 6.69
CA ILE A 136 13.13 -2.78 8.12
C ILE A 136 11.96 -3.41 8.90
N GLY A 137 11.10 -4.16 8.19
CA GLY A 137 9.91 -4.77 8.80
C GLY A 137 8.85 -3.73 9.20
N PHE A 138 8.12 -4.03 10.28
CA PHE A 138 6.99 -3.22 10.76
C PHE A 138 7.40 -2.12 11.76
N ASP A 139 8.63 -1.61 11.70
CA ASP A 139 9.03 -0.46 12.51
C ASP A 139 8.37 0.83 11.99
N LYS A 140 7.48 1.41 12.80
CA LYS A 140 6.73 2.63 12.47
C LYS A 140 7.41 3.92 12.97
N ALA A 141 8.51 3.86 13.71
CA ALA A 141 9.16 5.06 14.25
C ALA A 141 9.67 5.98 13.14
N THR A 142 9.60 7.30 13.30
CA THR A 142 10.26 8.22 12.36
C THR A 142 11.68 8.54 12.81
N SER A 143 12.61 8.68 11.87
CA SER A 143 14.00 9.06 12.12
C SER A 143 14.21 10.55 11.88
N GLN A 144 14.75 11.25 12.88
CA GLN A 144 15.13 12.67 12.73
C GLN A 144 16.11 12.87 11.57
N GLN A 145 17.07 11.95 11.40
CA GLN A 145 18.05 12.03 10.32
C GLN A 145 17.39 11.86 8.94
N ALA A 146 16.46 10.91 8.80
CA ALA A 146 15.71 10.73 7.55
C ALA A 146 14.87 11.97 7.21
N ILE A 147 14.12 12.49 8.17
CA ILE A 147 13.30 13.70 8.01
C ILE A 147 14.17 14.92 7.68
N THR A 148 15.34 15.06 8.31
CA THR A 148 16.29 16.12 8.00
C THR A 148 16.77 16.04 6.54
N ASN A 149 17.04 14.84 6.03
CA ASN A 149 17.45 14.67 4.62
C ASN A 149 16.30 14.97 3.65
N ILE A 150 15.07 14.54 3.96
CA ILE A 150 13.87 14.91 3.19
C ILE A 150 13.73 16.43 3.10
N MET A 151 13.82 17.13 4.24
CA MET A 151 13.66 18.59 4.27
C MET A 151 14.84 19.32 3.63
N LYS A 152 16.07 18.82 3.74
CA LYS A 152 17.22 19.39 3.01
C LYS A 152 17.00 19.33 1.50
N GLN A 153 16.53 18.19 0.99
CA GLN A 153 16.20 18.05 -0.42
C GLN A 153 15.05 18.98 -0.82
N ALA A 154 13.98 19.04 -0.02
CA ALA A 154 12.85 19.92 -0.25
C ALA A 154 13.25 21.40 -0.31
N CYS A 155 14.05 21.89 0.65
CA CYS A 155 14.53 23.27 0.69
C CYS A 155 15.51 23.60 -0.44
N SER A 156 16.14 22.59 -1.06
CA SER A 156 16.98 22.79 -2.25
C SER A 156 16.15 23.05 -3.51
N TYR A 157 14.98 22.39 -3.62
CA TYR A 157 14.05 22.59 -4.73
C TYR A 157 13.13 23.80 -4.52
N PHE A 158 12.69 24.02 -3.27
CA PHE A 158 11.77 25.07 -2.88
C PHE A 158 12.32 25.86 -1.69
N PRO A 159 13.13 26.92 -1.93
CA PRO A 159 13.78 27.69 -0.87
C PRO A 159 12.84 28.32 0.16
N ILE A 160 11.58 28.58 -0.22
CA ILE A 160 10.52 29.08 0.67
C ILE A 160 10.28 28.17 1.88
N LEU A 161 10.53 26.86 1.76
CA LEU A 161 10.33 25.89 2.84
C LEU A 161 11.29 26.10 4.03
N LYS A 162 12.34 26.92 3.88
CA LYS A 162 13.25 27.26 5.00
C LYS A 162 12.56 28.05 6.11
N SER A 163 11.47 28.73 5.82
CA SER A 163 10.67 29.51 6.78
C SER A 163 9.31 28.88 7.08
N VAL A 164 9.11 27.61 6.71
CA VAL A 164 7.85 26.88 6.91
C VAL A 164 8.05 25.83 8.00
N ASN A 165 7.11 25.77 8.95
CA ASN A 165 7.16 24.82 10.04
C ASN A 165 6.76 23.42 9.58
N VAL A 166 7.53 22.41 10.00
CA VAL A 166 7.10 21.01 9.95
C VAL A 166 6.33 20.72 11.23
N ILE A 167 5.02 20.46 11.10
CA ILE A 167 4.13 20.25 12.25
C ILE A 167 3.97 18.76 12.60
N ARG A 168 4.35 17.85 11.70
CA ARG A 168 4.24 16.41 11.92
C ARG A 168 5.22 15.62 11.05
N THR A 169 5.66 14.49 11.58
CA THR A 169 6.32 13.43 10.82
C THR A 169 5.49 12.16 10.92
N ILE A 170 5.36 11.42 9.82
CA ILE A 170 4.63 10.14 9.80
C ILE A 170 5.42 9.08 9.06
N SER A 171 5.10 7.82 9.31
CA SER A 171 5.53 6.70 8.48
C SER A 171 4.36 5.76 8.17
N GLY A 172 4.48 5.02 7.07
CA GLY A 172 3.55 3.97 6.66
C GLY A 172 4.25 2.86 5.88
N PHE A 173 3.57 1.73 5.69
CA PHE A 173 4.12 0.56 5.02
C PHE A 173 3.46 0.37 3.66
N ARG A 174 4.28 0.34 2.61
CA ARG A 174 3.86 -0.08 1.27
C ARG A 174 3.94 -1.61 1.20
N PRO A 175 2.91 -2.30 0.69
CA PRO A 175 2.98 -3.74 0.45
C PRO A 175 3.82 -4.00 -0.80
N ALA A 176 5.12 -4.20 -0.66
CA ALA A 176 6.01 -4.46 -1.77
C ALA A 176 6.05 -5.97 -2.05
N SER A 177 5.57 -6.39 -3.22
CA SER A 177 5.81 -7.76 -3.71
C SER A 177 7.27 -7.92 -4.16
N LYS A 178 7.74 -9.17 -4.19
CA LYS A 178 9.13 -9.51 -4.58
C LYS A 178 9.50 -9.05 -5.99
N ASP A 179 8.55 -9.09 -6.93
CA ASP A 179 8.75 -8.72 -8.34
C ASP A 179 8.25 -7.31 -8.69
N GLY A 180 7.71 -6.57 -7.73
CA GLY A 180 7.19 -5.22 -7.93
C GLY A 180 5.80 -5.14 -8.55
N LEU A 181 5.15 -6.28 -8.85
CA LEU A 181 3.78 -6.33 -9.38
C LEU A 181 2.77 -6.70 -8.29
N PRO A 182 1.54 -6.14 -8.32
CA PRO A 182 0.47 -6.58 -7.43
C PRO A 182 0.22 -8.10 -7.51
N ILE A 183 -0.38 -8.64 -6.46
CA ILE A 183 -0.88 -10.02 -6.41
C ILE A 183 -2.40 -9.91 -6.32
N VAL A 184 -3.07 -10.21 -7.43
CA VAL A 184 -4.51 -10.02 -7.60
C VAL A 184 -5.11 -11.24 -8.30
N GLY A 185 -6.12 -11.85 -7.68
CA GLY A 185 -6.87 -12.94 -8.29
C GLY A 185 -7.07 -14.15 -7.36
N PRO A 186 -7.67 -15.23 -7.89
CA PRO A 186 -7.94 -16.43 -7.14
C PRO A 186 -6.67 -17.19 -6.78
N VAL A 187 -6.72 -17.96 -5.71
CA VAL A 187 -5.70 -18.94 -5.35
C VAL A 187 -6.18 -20.32 -5.82
N GLU A 188 -5.52 -20.88 -6.83
CA GLU A 188 -5.98 -22.09 -7.56
C GLU A 188 -6.32 -23.27 -6.64
N HIS A 189 -5.50 -23.53 -5.63
CA HIS A 189 -5.69 -24.65 -4.70
C HIS A 189 -6.60 -24.33 -3.51
N LEU A 190 -7.17 -23.12 -3.42
CA LEU A 190 -8.11 -22.70 -2.38
C LEU A 190 -9.37 -22.07 -3.01
N PRO A 191 -10.35 -22.87 -3.47
CA PRO A 191 -11.55 -22.38 -4.12
C PRO A 191 -12.34 -21.38 -3.26
N GLY A 192 -12.60 -20.21 -3.84
CA GLY A 192 -13.27 -19.07 -3.19
C GLY A 192 -12.33 -18.13 -2.42
N TYR A 193 -11.02 -18.39 -2.37
CA TYR A 193 -10.05 -17.51 -1.75
C TYR A 193 -9.29 -16.68 -2.79
N TYR A 194 -9.21 -15.37 -2.55
CA TYR A 194 -8.58 -14.40 -3.45
C TYR A 194 -7.54 -13.57 -2.70
N ILE A 195 -6.50 -13.14 -3.42
CA ILE A 195 -5.53 -12.15 -2.93
C ILE A 195 -5.76 -10.84 -3.67
N CYS A 196 -5.65 -9.71 -2.97
CA CYS A 196 -5.71 -8.37 -3.54
C CYS A 196 -4.76 -7.45 -2.76
N ALA A 197 -3.46 -7.62 -2.97
CA ALA A 197 -2.43 -6.88 -2.24
C ALA A 197 -1.18 -6.67 -3.12
N GLY A 198 -0.14 -6.06 -2.56
CA GLY A 198 1.15 -5.92 -3.26
C GLY A 198 1.28 -4.69 -4.16
N HIS A 199 0.34 -3.75 -4.13
CA HIS A 199 0.35 -2.55 -4.98
C HIS A 199 1.40 -1.49 -4.64
N GLU A 200 2.31 -1.77 -3.70
CA GLU A 200 3.40 -0.87 -3.31
C GLU A 200 2.91 0.57 -3.05
N GLY A 201 3.42 1.56 -3.79
CA GLY A 201 3.04 2.96 -3.73
C GLY A 201 1.95 3.38 -4.71
N ASP A 202 1.50 2.48 -5.58
CA ASP A 202 0.56 2.78 -6.68
C ASP A 202 -0.88 2.37 -6.35
N GLY A 203 -1.11 1.76 -5.18
CA GLY A 203 -2.40 1.21 -4.77
C GLY A 203 -3.56 2.21 -4.74
N VAL A 204 -3.31 3.50 -4.49
CA VAL A 204 -4.39 4.51 -4.55
C VAL A 204 -4.87 4.71 -5.98
N ALA A 205 -3.95 4.78 -6.94
CA ALA A 205 -4.28 4.96 -8.36
C ALA A 205 -4.89 3.68 -8.96
N LEU A 206 -4.40 2.51 -8.55
CA LEU A 206 -4.83 1.21 -9.09
C LEU A 206 -6.08 0.62 -8.41
N ALA A 207 -6.51 1.16 -7.26
CA ALA A 207 -7.66 0.66 -6.51
C ALA A 207 -8.96 0.54 -7.34
N PRO A 208 -9.36 1.54 -8.17
CA PRO A 208 -10.61 1.44 -8.94
C PRO A 208 -10.62 0.27 -9.92
N ILE A 209 -9.56 0.09 -10.71
CA ILE A 209 -9.49 -0.97 -11.71
C ILE A 209 -9.30 -2.35 -11.06
N THR A 210 -8.50 -2.42 -10.00
CA THR A 210 -8.30 -3.68 -9.24
C THR A 210 -9.62 -4.13 -8.62
N GLY A 211 -10.34 -3.22 -7.95
CA GLY A 211 -11.61 -3.53 -7.29
C GLY A 211 -12.70 -3.95 -8.28
N LYS A 212 -12.82 -3.24 -9.42
CA LYS A 212 -13.76 -3.61 -10.48
C LYS A 212 -13.45 -4.99 -11.07
N ASN A 213 -12.20 -5.22 -11.46
CA ASN A 213 -11.80 -6.49 -12.09
C ASN A 213 -12.05 -7.68 -11.14
N LEU A 214 -11.72 -7.53 -9.85
CA LEU A 214 -11.96 -8.58 -8.86
C LEU A 214 -13.46 -8.82 -8.61
N ALA A 215 -14.28 -7.76 -8.59
CA ALA A 215 -15.73 -7.90 -8.47
C ALA A 215 -16.35 -8.62 -9.67
N ASP A 216 -15.90 -8.31 -10.89
CA ASP A 216 -16.37 -8.98 -12.12
C ASP A 216 -15.97 -10.47 -12.12
N GLN A 217 -14.73 -10.79 -11.72
CA GLN A 217 -14.24 -12.15 -11.54
C GLN A 217 -15.13 -12.97 -10.59
N ILE A 218 -15.46 -12.41 -9.42
CA ILE A 218 -16.22 -13.11 -8.38
C ILE A 218 -17.69 -13.27 -8.76
N THR A 219 -18.30 -12.24 -9.34
CA THR A 219 -19.76 -12.20 -9.56
C THR A 219 -20.21 -12.81 -10.87
N SER A 220 -19.38 -12.76 -11.91
CA SER A 220 -19.77 -13.20 -13.26
C SER A 220 -18.92 -14.35 -13.80
N GLY A 221 -17.78 -14.66 -13.17
CA GLY A 221 -16.80 -15.60 -13.73
C GLY A 221 -16.16 -15.13 -15.04
N SER A 222 -16.49 -13.92 -15.50
CA SER A 222 -15.98 -13.30 -16.73
C SER A 222 -15.38 -11.93 -16.40
N PHE A 223 -14.35 -11.54 -17.12
CA PHE A 223 -13.72 -10.23 -16.95
C PHE A 223 -13.14 -9.79 -18.30
N GLU A 224 -13.06 -8.48 -18.53
CA GLU A 224 -12.56 -7.94 -19.80
C GLU A 224 -11.07 -8.25 -20.06
N GLN A 225 -10.25 -8.37 -19.01
CA GLN A 225 -8.80 -8.60 -19.12
C GLN A 225 -8.27 -9.55 -18.04
N CYS A 226 -7.64 -10.66 -18.46
CA CYS A 226 -6.96 -11.61 -17.58
C CYS A 226 -5.55 -11.10 -17.32
N PHE A 227 -5.25 -10.70 -16.09
CA PHE A 227 -3.89 -10.33 -15.71
C PHE A 227 -3.19 -11.54 -15.10
N ASN A 228 -2.84 -12.52 -15.93
CA ASN A 228 -2.11 -13.72 -15.49
C ASN A 228 -0.78 -13.36 -14.82
N GLU A 229 -0.16 -12.27 -15.25
CA GLU A 229 1.03 -11.67 -14.66
C GLU A 229 0.83 -11.15 -13.22
N LEU A 230 -0.42 -10.98 -12.77
CA LEU A 230 -0.76 -10.59 -11.40
C LEU A 230 -1.22 -11.79 -10.55
N SER A 231 -1.35 -12.99 -11.15
CA SER A 231 -1.74 -14.20 -10.43
C SER A 231 -0.72 -14.57 -9.36
N PHE A 232 -1.20 -15.15 -8.25
CA PHE A 232 -0.33 -15.70 -7.21
C PHE A 232 0.51 -16.87 -7.71
N SER A 233 -0.02 -17.67 -8.65
CA SER A 233 0.64 -18.85 -9.21
C SER A 233 1.98 -18.55 -9.89
N ARG A 234 2.24 -17.30 -10.26
CA ARG A 234 3.53 -16.90 -10.86
C ARG A 234 4.73 -17.07 -9.91
N PHE A 235 4.49 -17.21 -8.61
CA PHE A 235 5.52 -17.48 -7.60
C PHE A 235 5.66 -18.97 -7.25
N SER A 236 4.82 -19.83 -7.81
CA SER A 236 4.86 -21.29 -7.63
C SER A 236 5.66 -21.91 -8.77
N ALA A 237 6.99 -21.81 -8.69
CA ALA A 237 7.95 -22.48 -9.58
C ALA A 237 8.93 -23.33 -8.76
#